data_AF-A0A397DCE7-F1
#
_entry.id   AF-A0A397DCE7-F1
#
_cell.length_a   1.000
_cell.length_b   1.000
_cell.length_c   1.000
_cell.angle_alpha   90.00
_cell.angle_beta   90.00
_cell.angle_gamma   90.00
#
_symmetry.space_group_name_H-M   'P 1'
#
loop_
_entity.id
_entity.type
_entity.pdbx_description
1 polymer ?
#
loop_
_entity_poly.entity_id
_entity_poly.type
_entity_poly.pdbx_seq_one_letter_code
_entity_poly.pdbx_strand_id
1 'polypeptide(L)'
;MKGDNKKLVEFPVAVHGIIGNTPLSDNHTAPHCGVLVVAEFLRASGALDAMDLTCMDKVQPLNFDIPDALALELFDLDGGAMDGKIHTPAQDDKDYKSNYTYSHEGGRDRPQLYSRRPRAQCAPETS
;
A
#
# COMPACT_ATOMS: atom_id res chain seq x y z
N MET A 1 31.19 4.39 -7.58
CA MET A 1 31.49 4.20 -9.02
C MET A 1 32.42 5.31 -9.52
N LYS A 2 33.60 4.99 -10.07
CA LYS A 2 34.50 5.97 -10.74
C LYS A 2 34.23 5.97 -12.25
N GLY A 3 34.22 7.15 -12.88
CA GLY A 3 33.96 7.33 -14.32
C GLY A 3 32.80 8.30 -14.61
N ASP A 4 32.83 8.89 -15.80
CA ASP A 4 31.93 9.99 -16.20
C ASP A 4 30.77 9.50 -17.08
N ASN A 5 30.85 8.26 -17.58
CA ASN A 5 29.78 7.64 -18.36
C ASN A 5 28.66 7.14 -17.45
N LYS A 6 27.89 8.07 -16.88
CA LYS A 6 26.75 7.80 -16.00
C LYS A 6 25.60 8.71 -16.36
N LYS A 7 24.39 8.16 -16.31
CA LYS A 7 23.14 8.89 -16.50
C LYS A 7 22.24 8.59 -15.33
N LEU A 8 21.79 9.65 -14.68
CA LEU A 8 20.80 9.55 -13.62
C LEU A 8 19.41 9.60 -14.27
N VAL A 9 18.62 8.55 -14.06
CA VAL A 9 17.23 8.50 -14.46
C VAL A 9 16.41 8.51 -13.18
N GLU A 10 15.75 9.62 -12.92
CA GLU A 10 14.97 9.82 -11.69
C GLU A 10 13.51 9.48 -11.95
N PHE A 11 12.91 8.73 -11.02
CA PHE A 11 11.46 8.57 -10.93
C PHE A 11 11.01 9.41 -9.74
N PRO A 12 10.51 10.64 -9.96
CA PRO A 12 10.22 11.57 -8.86
C PRO A 12 9.16 11.03 -7.90
N VAL A 13 8.26 10.20 -8.44
CA VAL A 13 7.17 9.59 -7.69
C VAL A 13 7.10 8.11 -8.05
N ALA A 14 7.74 7.28 -7.24
CA ALA A 14 7.66 5.82 -7.35
C ALA A 14 7.94 5.19 -5.97
N VAL A 15 7.36 4.01 -5.74
CA VAL A 15 7.63 3.23 -4.52
C VAL A 15 9.02 2.60 -4.58
N HIS A 16 9.49 2.07 -3.46
CA HIS A 16 10.73 1.30 -3.40
C HIS A 16 10.71 0.16 -4.44
N GLY A 17 11.83 -0.01 -5.17
CA GLY A 17 11.90 -1.01 -6.24
C GLY A 17 11.32 -0.53 -7.58
N ILE A 18 11.82 0.60 -8.10
CA ILE A 18 11.34 1.25 -9.32
C ILE A 18 11.29 0.37 -10.57
N ILE A 19 12.12 -0.68 -10.65
CA ILE A 19 12.21 -1.56 -11.82
C ILE A 19 10.86 -2.22 -12.08
N GLY A 20 10.20 -2.75 -11.05
CA GLY A 20 8.91 -3.43 -11.16
C GLY A 20 7.70 -2.58 -10.76
N ASN A 21 7.88 -1.32 -10.39
CA ASN A 21 6.84 -0.50 -9.77
C ASN A 21 6.64 0.86 -10.47
N THR A 22 6.80 0.87 -11.79
CA THR A 22 6.65 2.08 -12.63
C THR A 22 5.69 1.79 -13.80
N PRO A 23 4.40 1.55 -13.48
CA PRO A 23 3.41 1.16 -14.48
C PRO A 23 3.20 2.27 -15.51
N LEU A 24 2.98 1.86 -16.77
CA LEU A 24 2.68 2.76 -17.89
C LEU A 24 1.17 2.86 -18.17
N SER A 25 0.39 1.91 -17.66
CA SER A 25 -1.05 1.79 -17.87
C SER A 25 -1.66 0.86 -16.83
N ASP A 26 -2.99 0.82 -16.76
CA ASP A 26 -3.74 -0.11 -15.91
C ASP A 26 -3.65 -1.57 -16.35
N ASN A 27 -3.12 -1.84 -17.55
CA ASN A 27 -2.86 -3.20 -18.00
C ASN A 27 -1.68 -3.81 -17.22
N HIS A 28 -1.97 -4.73 -16.29
CA HIS A 28 -0.98 -5.45 -15.48
C HIS A 28 0.05 -6.27 -16.28
N THR A 29 -0.22 -6.54 -17.56
CA THR A 29 0.74 -7.24 -18.44
C THR A 29 1.68 -6.29 -19.20
N ALA A 30 1.42 -4.97 -19.15
CA ALA A 30 2.30 -3.99 -19.77
C ALA A 30 3.63 -3.91 -19.00
N PRO A 31 4.76 -3.74 -19.71
CA PRO A 31 6.06 -3.61 -19.05
C PRO A 31 6.14 -2.33 -18.24
N HIS A 32 6.79 -2.40 -17.08
CA HIS A 32 7.12 -1.23 -16.28
C HIS A 32 8.24 -0.40 -16.95
N CYS A 33 8.16 0.93 -16.86
CA CYS A 33 9.18 1.81 -17.45
C CYS A 33 10.57 1.55 -16.89
N GLY A 34 10.70 1.21 -15.60
CA GLY A 34 11.97 0.83 -14.99
C GLY A 34 12.63 -0.38 -15.66
N VAL A 35 11.87 -1.38 -16.09
CA VAL A 35 12.38 -2.49 -16.92
C VAL A 35 12.80 -1.99 -18.29
N LEU A 36 12.00 -1.12 -18.93
CA LEU A 36 12.32 -0.58 -20.25
C LEU A 36 13.62 0.24 -20.22
N VAL A 37 13.87 1.05 -19.19
CA VAL A 37 15.14 1.79 -19.04
C VAL A 37 16.35 0.85 -19.04
N VAL A 38 16.26 -0.27 -18.31
CA VAL A 38 17.34 -1.28 -18.30
C VAL A 38 17.47 -1.97 -19.67
N ALA A 39 16.34 -2.32 -20.30
CA ALA A 39 16.34 -2.91 -21.63
C ALA A 39 16.97 -1.97 -22.69
N GLU A 40 16.69 -0.67 -22.61
CA GLU A 40 17.26 0.34 -23.49
C GLU A 40 18.75 0.52 -23.27
N PHE A 41 19.23 0.47 -22.03
CA PHE A 41 20.67 0.47 -21.74
C PHE A 41 21.38 -0.71 -22.40
N LEU A 42 20.79 -1.90 -22.33
CA LEU A 42 21.33 -3.11 -22.97
C LEU A 42 21.27 -3.00 -24.50
N ARG A 43 20.15 -2.56 -25.06
CA ARG A 43 19.94 -2.39 -26.50
C ARG A 43 20.91 -1.36 -27.10
N ALA A 44 21.19 -0.29 -26.37
CA ALA A 44 22.16 0.73 -26.72
C ALA A 44 23.62 0.30 -26.51
N SER A 45 23.89 -0.95 -26.08
CA SER A 45 25.25 -1.43 -25.75
C SER A 45 25.97 -0.54 -24.72
N GLY A 46 25.21 0.04 -23.79
CA GLY A 46 25.70 0.96 -22.78
C GLY A 46 25.95 2.40 -23.25
N ALA A 47 25.58 2.76 -24.49
CA ALA A 47 25.64 4.14 -24.97
C ALA A 47 24.49 4.99 -24.40
N LEU A 48 24.77 5.79 -23.38
CA LEU A 48 23.76 6.49 -22.58
C LEU A 48 22.96 7.55 -23.35
N ASP A 49 23.54 8.12 -24.40
CA ASP A 49 22.89 9.12 -25.26
C ASP A 49 21.96 8.50 -26.30
N ALA A 50 22.10 7.20 -26.56
CA ALA A 50 21.27 6.45 -27.52
C ALA A 50 20.07 5.76 -26.86
N MET A 51 19.94 5.83 -25.53
CA MET A 51 18.82 5.23 -24.81
C MET A 51 17.52 6.00 -25.04
N ASP A 52 16.47 5.31 -25.45
CA ASP A 52 15.12 5.87 -25.54
C ASP A 52 14.48 5.91 -24.14
N LEU A 53 14.26 7.12 -23.60
CA LEU A 53 13.65 7.32 -22.28
C LEU A 53 12.21 7.84 -22.36
N THR A 54 11.56 7.76 -23.52
CA THR A 54 10.18 8.25 -23.70
C THR A 54 9.12 7.52 -22.86
N CYS A 55 9.46 6.37 -22.24
CA CYS A 55 8.58 5.74 -21.27
C CYS A 55 8.39 6.59 -19.99
N MET A 56 9.36 7.45 -19.65
CA MET A 56 9.31 8.28 -18.45
C MET A 56 8.12 9.25 -18.47
N ASP A 57 7.77 9.76 -19.66
CA ASP A 57 6.63 10.66 -19.85
C ASP A 57 5.27 9.98 -19.70
N LYS A 58 5.27 8.65 -19.62
CA LYS A 58 4.06 7.80 -19.58
C LYS A 58 3.90 7.05 -18.26
N VAL A 59 4.83 7.23 -17.32
CA VAL A 59 4.69 6.63 -15.99
C VAL A 59 3.42 7.16 -15.34
N GLN A 60 2.57 6.24 -14.89
CA GLN A 60 1.33 6.60 -14.23
C GLN A 60 1.62 7.46 -13.00
N PRO A 61 0.86 8.55 -12.78
CA PRO A 61 1.02 9.36 -11.58
C PRO A 61 0.63 8.55 -10.35
N LEU A 62 1.26 8.88 -9.22
CA LEU A 62 0.83 8.33 -7.93
C LEU A 62 -0.56 8.86 -7.61
N ASN A 63 -1.49 7.93 -7.45
CA ASN A 63 -2.85 8.20 -7.03
C ASN A 63 -3.13 7.44 -5.72
N PHE A 64 -3.67 8.14 -4.72
CA PHE A 64 -4.10 7.56 -3.45
C PHE A 64 -5.61 7.33 -3.40
N ASP A 65 -6.33 7.64 -4.48
CA ASP A 65 -7.74 7.32 -4.64
C ASP A 65 -7.89 5.82 -4.93
N ILE A 66 -7.97 5.04 -3.86
CA ILE A 66 -8.17 3.59 -3.89
C ILE A 66 -9.61 3.27 -3.46
N PRO A 67 -10.31 2.36 -4.16
CA PRO A 67 -11.64 1.93 -3.72
C PRO A 67 -11.59 1.29 -2.33
N ASP A 68 -12.58 1.57 -1.49
CA ASP A 68 -12.69 1.00 -0.13
C ASP A 68 -12.51 -0.52 -0.12
N ALA A 69 -13.11 -1.22 -1.08
CA ALA A 69 -12.99 -2.68 -1.20
C ALA A 69 -11.53 -3.14 -1.40
N LEU A 70 -10.78 -2.43 -2.26
CA LEU A 70 -9.36 -2.72 -2.49
C LEU A 70 -8.53 -2.39 -1.26
N ALA A 71 -8.83 -1.30 -0.55
CA ALA A 71 -8.15 -0.96 0.69
C ALA A 71 -8.36 -2.03 1.77
N LEU A 72 -9.60 -2.52 1.93
CA LEU A 72 -9.92 -3.58 2.89
C LEU A 72 -9.18 -4.89 2.55
N GLU A 73 -9.13 -5.26 1.27
CA GLU A 73 -8.38 -6.44 0.80
C GLU A 73 -6.87 -6.28 1.02
N LEU A 74 -6.29 -5.15 0.60
CA LEU A 74 -4.84 -4.92 0.64
C LEU A 74 -4.29 -4.92 2.07
N PHE A 75 -5.10 -4.50 3.04
CA PHE A 75 -4.75 -4.44 4.46
C PHE A 75 -5.34 -5.59 5.28
N ASP A 76 -5.97 -6.60 4.65
CA ASP A 76 -6.56 -7.78 5.29
C ASP A 76 -7.55 -7.45 6.42
N LEU A 77 -8.34 -6.39 6.20
CA LEU A 77 -9.28 -5.82 7.16
C LEU A 77 -10.67 -6.46 7.11
N ASP A 78 -10.91 -7.38 6.16
CA ASP A 78 -12.20 -8.03 5.94
C ASP A 78 -12.40 -9.31 6.79
N GLY A 79 -11.38 -9.74 7.55
CA GLY A 79 -11.53 -10.78 8.56
C GLY A 79 -10.27 -11.54 9.00
N GLY A 80 -9.05 -11.15 8.61
CA GLY A 80 -7.84 -11.95 8.84
C GLY A 80 -6.84 -11.41 9.88
N ALA A 81 -6.57 -10.11 9.90
CA ALA A 81 -5.40 -9.58 10.62
C ALA A 81 -5.70 -8.69 11.84
N MET A 82 -6.87 -8.05 11.90
CA MET A 82 -7.23 -7.10 12.97
C MET A 82 -8.34 -7.67 13.84
N ASP A 83 -8.50 -7.09 15.02
CA ASP A 83 -9.40 -7.41 16.14
C ASP A 83 -10.92 -7.60 15.83
N GLY A 84 -11.28 -7.67 14.55
CA GLY A 84 -12.61 -7.83 13.99
C GLY A 84 -12.60 -7.42 12.51
N LYS A 85 -13.72 -7.68 11.83
CA LYS A 85 -13.96 -7.22 10.47
C LYS A 85 -14.24 -5.72 10.46
N ILE A 86 -13.51 -4.96 9.66
CA ILE A 86 -13.81 -3.56 9.35
C ILE A 86 -14.75 -3.53 8.15
N HIS A 87 -15.89 -2.84 8.23
CA HIS A 87 -16.87 -2.81 7.15
C HIS A 87 -16.55 -1.73 6.12
N THR A 88 -16.47 -0.48 6.57
CA THR A 88 -15.91 0.65 5.81
C THR A 88 -15.40 1.68 6.81
N PRO A 89 -14.39 2.50 6.48
CA PRO A 89 -13.91 3.54 7.39
C PRO A 89 -15.04 4.47 7.88
N ALA A 90 -15.99 4.83 7.01
CA ALA A 90 -17.08 5.73 7.33
C ALA A 90 -18.18 5.11 8.21
N GLN A 91 -18.42 3.80 8.07
CA GLN A 91 -19.43 3.10 8.87
C GLN A 91 -18.86 2.72 10.24
N ASP A 92 -17.61 2.24 10.27
CA ASP A 92 -16.92 1.89 11.51
C ASP A 92 -16.64 3.12 12.39
N ASP A 93 -16.36 4.30 11.80
CA ASP A 93 -16.26 5.57 12.57
C ASP A 93 -17.58 5.91 13.27
N LYS A 94 -18.72 5.72 12.60
CA LYS A 94 -20.05 5.96 13.19
C LYS A 94 -20.35 4.96 14.30
N ASP A 95 -20.07 3.68 14.06
CA ASP A 95 -20.30 2.62 15.03
C ASP A 95 -19.42 2.79 16.27
N TYR A 96 -18.14 3.12 16.08
CA TYR A 96 -17.21 3.45 17.17
C TYR A 96 -17.71 4.62 17.99
N LYS A 97 -18.07 5.74 17.34
CA LYS A 97 -18.62 6.92 18.02
C LYS A 97 -19.86 6.58 18.80
N SER A 98 -20.83 5.86 18.21
CA SER A 98 -22.08 5.51 18.89
C SER A 98 -21.86 4.69 20.17
N ASN A 99 -20.94 3.71 20.12
CA ASN A 99 -20.63 2.83 21.24
C ASN A 99 -19.88 3.56 22.38
N TYR A 100 -19.09 4.58 22.06
CA TYR A 100 -18.32 5.33 23.06
C TYR A 100 -19.06 6.57 23.59
N THR A 101 -19.87 7.26 22.79
CA THR A 101 -20.64 8.43 23.24
C THR A 101 -21.80 8.05 24.15
N TYR A 102 -22.34 6.83 24.07
CA TYR A 102 -23.41 6.37 24.96
C TYR A 102 -22.94 6.06 26.39
N SER A 103 -21.63 5.96 26.62
CA SER A 103 -21.06 5.69 27.95
C SER A 103 -20.77 6.94 28.79
N HIS A 104 -21.18 8.13 28.31
CA HIS A 104 -20.88 9.41 28.97
C HIS A 104 -22.04 10.01 29.79
N GLU A 105 -23.07 9.24 30.13
CA GLU A 105 -24.09 9.65 31.10
C GLU A 105 -24.09 8.75 32.34
N GLY A 106 -23.32 9.15 33.35
CA GLY A 106 -23.35 8.53 34.68
C GLY A 106 -21.96 8.35 35.28
N GLY A 107 -21.48 9.38 35.98
CA GLY A 107 -20.13 9.44 36.52
C GLY A 107 -19.71 8.24 37.36
N ARG A 108 -18.69 7.52 36.87
CA ARG A 108 -17.49 7.06 37.61
C ARG A 108 -16.55 6.43 36.58
N ASP A 109 -15.40 7.05 36.35
CA ASP A 109 -14.40 6.60 35.38
C ASP A 109 -13.91 5.17 35.69
N ARG A 110 -14.39 4.21 34.91
CA ARG A 110 -13.72 2.92 34.72
C ARG A 110 -14.11 2.40 33.34
N PRO A 111 -13.15 2.16 32.42
CA PRO A 111 -13.47 1.57 31.14
C PRO A 111 -14.02 0.16 31.40
N GLN A 112 -15.33 -0.02 31.36
CA GLN A 112 -15.90 -1.35 31.24
C GLN A 112 -15.74 -1.76 29.78
N LEU A 113 -14.67 -2.49 29.49
CA LEU A 113 -14.66 -3.38 28.33
C LEU A 113 -15.82 -4.36 28.51
N TYR A 114 -16.99 -4.05 27.95
CA TYR A 114 -17.99 -5.07 27.66
C TYR A 114 -17.44 -5.92 26.52
N SER A 115 -16.55 -6.85 26.89
CA SER A 115 -16.09 -7.91 26.04
C SER A 115 -17.29 -8.78 25.65
N ARG A 116 -17.86 -8.52 24.48
CA ARG A 116 -18.63 -9.51 23.71
C ARG A 116 -17.71 -10.28 22.76
N ARG A 117 -16.43 -10.44 23.08
CA ARG A 117 -15.63 -11.50 22.44
C ARG A 117 -15.89 -12.80 23.20
N PRO A 118 -16.15 -13.94 22.53
CA PRO A 118 -15.88 -15.22 23.15
C PRO A 118 -14.43 -15.17 23.60
N ARG A 119 -14.20 -15.39 24.90
CA ARG A 119 -12.86 -15.42 25.48
C ARG A 119 -12.07 -16.47 24.70
N ALA A 120 -11.18 -16.07 23.80
CA ALA A 120 -10.21 -16.98 23.22
C ALA A 120 -9.40 -17.53 24.39
N GLN A 121 -9.61 -18.81 24.69
CA GLN A 121 -8.77 -19.53 25.63
C GLN A 121 -7.41 -19.64 24.96
N CYS A 122 -6.43 -18.87 25.44
CA CYS A 122 -5.04 -19.11 25.08
C CYS A 122 -4.72 -20.57 25.41
N ALA A 123 -4.25 -21.33 24.42
CA ALA A 123 -3.78 -22.70 24.65
C ALA A 123 -2.62 -22.67 25.65
N PRO A 124 -2.53 -23.64 26.60
CA PRO A 124 -1.42 -23.69 27.53
C PRO A 124 -0.13 -24.03 26.78
N GLU A 125 0.93 -23.27 27.06
CA GLU A 125 2.28 -23.58 26.59
C GLU A 125 2.72 -24.93 27.16
N THR A 126 3.04 -25.88 26.29
CA THR A 126 3.66 -27.15 26.66
C THR A 126 5.13 -26.90 26.99
N SER A 127 5.50 -27.18 28.24
CA SER A 127 6.89 -27.20 28.71
C SER A 127 7.66 -28.43 28.24
#